data_AF-A0A9P6ZHC3-F1
#
_entry.id   AF-A0A9P6ZHC3-F1
#
_cell.length_a   1.000
_cell.length_b   1.000
_cell.length_c   1.000
_cell.angle_alpha   90.00
_cell.angle_beta   90.00
_cell.angle_gamma   90.00
#
_symmetry.space_group_name_H-M   'P 1'
#
loop_
_entity.id
_entity.type
_entity.pdbx_description
1 polymer ?
#
loop_
_entity_poly.entity_id
_entity_poly.type
_entity_poly.pdbx_seq_one_letter_code
_entity_poly.pdbx_strand_id
1 'polypeptide(L)'
;YPCAVVRWFNQVSNAPDDETGLWMMEPSSINGHAHFAVIHVESIFRSVHLIPVYGTELLPAAIKSHHVLNIFTLFYVNRYTDHHAFEIIC
;
A
#
# COMPACT_ATOMS: atom_id res chain seq x y z
N TYR A 1 15.49 5.39 20.18
CA TYR A 1 14.04 5.33 19.96
C TYR A 1 13.83 4.96 18.48
N PRO A 2 13.44 3.71 18.18
CA PRO A 2 13.30 3.24 16.81
C PRO A 2 12.04 3.82 16.15
N CYS A 3 12.22 4.57 15.07
CA CYS A 3 11.14 5.20 14.31
C CYS A 3 11.17 4.79 12.84
N ALA A 4 10.00 4.87 12.19
CA ALA A 4 9.87 4.75 10.76
C ALA A 4 9.07 5.93 10.19
N VAL A 5 9.41 6.35 8.97
CA VAL A 5 8.60 7.27 8.17
C VAL A 5 7.64 6.42 7.33
N VAL A 6 6.35 6.73 7.40
CA VAL A 6 5.29 6.05 6.64
C VAL A 6 4.53 7.02 5.77
N ARG A 7 4.00 6.50 4.66
CA ARG A 7 3.00 7.18 3.83
C ARG A 7 1.67 6.50 4.04
N TRP A 8 0.64 7.27 4.36
CA TRP A 8 -0.69 6.73 4.63
C TRP A 8 -1.45 6.40 3.34
N PHE A 9 -2.35 5.43 3.45
CA PHE A 9 -3.29 5.04 2.42
C PHE A 9 -4.70 5.01 3.02
N ASN A 10 -5.69 5.38 2.21
CA ASN A 10 -7.10 5.31 2.56
C ASN A 10 -7.74 4.10 1.90
N GLN A 11 -8.68 3.48 2.58
CA GLN A 11 -9.52 2.44 2.02
C GLN A 11 -10.56 3.07 1.09
N VAL A 12 -10.68 2.53 -0.12
CA VAL A 12 -11.52 3.11 -1.18
C VAL A 12 -13.00 2.76 -0.99
N SER A 13 -13.29 1.58 -0.44
CA SER A 13 -14.64 1.07 -0.22
C SER A 13 -14.72 0.25 1.05
N ASN A 14 -15.88 0.22 1.71
CA ASN A 14 -16.15 -0.59 2.88
C ASN A 14 -16.26 -2.11 2.59
N ALA A 15 -16.16 -2.52 1.32
CA ALA A 15 -16.12 -3.91 0.90
C ALA A 15 -14.92 -4.17 -0.04
N PRO A 16 -14.45 -5.43 -0.14
CA PRO A 16 -13.52 -5.83 -1.19
C PRO A 16 -14.11 -5.58 -2.58
N ASP A 17 -13.24 -5.44 -3.56
CA ASP A 17 -13.62 -5.38 -4.98
C ASP A 17 -14.36 -6.65 -5.41
N ASP A 18 -15.46 -6.50 -6.14
CA ASP A 18 -16.36 -7.61 -6.48
C ASP A 18 -15.74 -8.59 -7.49
N GLU A 19 -14.84 -8.11 -8.36
CA GLU A 19 -14.19 -8.94 -9.39
C GLU A 19 -13.00 -9.72 -8.81
N THR A 20 -12.16 -9.08 -8.01
CA THR A 20 -10.91 -9.67 -7.50
C THR A 20 -11.03 -10.22 -6.08
N GLY A 21 -12.02 -9.78 -5.29
CA GLY A 21 -12.14 -10.08 -3.85
C GLY A 21 -11.06 -9.42 -2.98
N LEU A 22 -10.26 -8.50 -3.53
CA LEU A 22 -9.18 -7.81 -2.83
C LEU A 22 -9.62 -6.44 -2.32
N TRP A 23 -9.02 -5.98 -1.23
CA TRP A 23 -9.26 -4.62 -0.75
C TRP A 23 -8.53 -3.61 -1.62
N MET A 24 -9.20 -2.51 -1.97
CA MET A 24 -8.60 -1.41 -2.71
C MET A 24 -8.21 -0.27 -1.77
N MET A 25 -7.00 0.26 -1.99
CA MET A 25 -6.43 1.36 -1.23
C MET A 25 -5.88 2.42 -2.19
N GLU A 26 -6.00 3.68 -1.80
CA GLU A 26 -5.42 4.82 -2.51
C GLU A 26 -4.45 5.58 -1.60
N PRO A 27 -3.40 6.23 -2.13
CA PRO A 27 -2.53 7.07 -1.32
C PRO A 27 -3.31 8.21 -0.66
N SER A 28 -3.16 8.37 0.66
CA SER A 28 -3.81 9.43 1.40
C SER A 28 -3.13 10.78 1.12
N SER A 29 -3.93 11.85 1.04
CA SER A 29 -3.45 13.21 0.87
C SER A 29 -4.02 14.16 1.92
N ILE A 30 -3.21 15.10 2.37
CA ILE A 30 -3.60 16.22 3.24
C ILE A 30 -3.24 17.50 2.51
N ASN A 31 -4.24 18.35 2.26
CA ASN A 31 -4.06 19.63 1.55
C ASN A 31 -3.37 19.48 0.18
N GLY A 32 -3.66 18.40 -0.55
CA GLY A 32 -3.05 18.13 -1.86
C GLY A 32 -1.62 17.56 -1.83
N HIS A 33 -1.06 17.31 -0.65
CA HIS A 33 0.25 16.69 -0.48
C HIS A 33 0.13 15.26 0.05
N ALA A 34 1.11 14.42 -0.29
CA ALA A 34 1.19 13.06 0.23
C ALA A 34 1.22 13.07 1.76
N HIS A 35 0.34 12.26 2.37
CA HIS A 35 0.22 12.20 3.82
C HIS A 35 1.31 11.31 4.42
N PHE A 36 2.32 11.93 5.00
CA PHE A 36 3.41 11.25 5.72
C PHE A 36 3.29 11.42 7.23
N ALA A 37 3.78 10.43 7.98
CA ALA A 37 3.94 10.51 9.43
C ALA A 37 5.19 9.76 9.89
N VAL A 38 5.61 10.06 11.12
CA VAL A 38 6.62 9.27 11.84
C VAL A 38 5.90 8.42 12.88
N ILE A 39 6.11 7.11 12.83
CA ILE A 39 5.53 6.15 13.79
C ILE A 39 6.64 5.43 14.56
N HIS A 40 6.27 4.87 15.72
CA HIS A 40 7.15 3.93 16.41
C HIS A 40 7.19 2.61 15.64
N VAL A 41 8.36 1.98 15.55
CA VAL A 41 8.52 0.74 14.78
C VAL A 41 7.66 -0.40 15.35
N GLU A 42 7.43 -0.45 16.67
CA GLU A 42 6.56 -1.47 17.30
C GLU A 42 5.08 -1.32 16.93
N SER A 43 4.67 -0.19 16.34
CA SER A 43 3.31 -0.03 15.80
C SER A 43 3.13 -0.73 14.45
N ILE A 44 4.20 -1.24 13.83
CA ILE A 44 4.14 -1.98 12.57
C ILE A 44 3.81 -3.45 12.89
N PHE A 45 2.59 -3.85 12.58
CA PHE A 45 2.13 -5.20 12.90
C PHE A 45 2.62 -6.27 11.92
N ARG A 46 2.39 -6.06 10.62
CA ARG A 46 2.79 -7.01 9.57
C ARG A 46 3.03 -6.31 8.25
N SER A 47 3.75 -6.99 7.35
CA SER A 47 3.92 -6.54 5.98
C SER A 47 2.65 -6.83 5.16
N VAL A 48 2.51 -6.12 4.06
CA VAL A 48 1.47 -6.43 3.07
C VAL A 48 1.96 -6.05 1.70
N HIS A 49 1.53 -6.81 0.69
CA HIS A 49 1.88 -6.51 -0.69
C HIS A 49 0.79 -5.65 -1.33
N LEU A 50 1.20 -4.45 -1.78
CA LEU A 50 0.39 -3.58 -2.61
C LEU A 50 0.64 -3.91 -4.08
N ILE A 51 -0.42 -4.30 -4.78
CA ILE A 51 -0.41 -4.57 -6.21
C ILE A 51 -1.03 -3.36 -6.90
N PRO A 52 -0.32 -2.64 -7.78
CA PRO A 52 -0.89 -1.51 -8.48
C PRO A 52 -2.09 -1.92 -9.34
N VAL A 53 -3.15 -1.12 -9.33
CA VAL A 53 -4.24 -1.29 -10.28
C VAL A 53 -3.78 -0.71 -11.62
N TYR A 54 -3.61 -1.57 -12.61
CA TYR A 54 -3.19 -1.16 -13.94
C TYR A 54 -4.40 -0.62 -14.72
N GLY A 55 -4.29 0.62 -15.18
CA GLY A 55 -5.24 1.21 -16.12
C GLY A 55 -4.91 0.85 -17.58
N THR A 56 -5.51 1.60 -18.49
CA THR A 56 -5.26 1.50 -19.94
C THR A 56 -4.08 2.36 -20.40
N GLU A 57 -3.52 3.18 -19.51
CA GLU A 57 -2.42 4.09 -19.82
C GLU A 57 -1.08 3.36 -19.95
N LEU A 58 -0.26 3.81 -20.89
CA LEU A 58 1.10 3.31 -21.05
C LEU A 58 1.97 3.78 -19.89
N LEU A 59 2.64 2.84 -19.24
CA LEU A 59 3.64 3.17 -18.23
C LEU A 59 4.84 3.87 -18.87
N PRO A 60 5.39 4.93 -18.23
CA PRO A 60 6.65 5.54 -18.65
C PRO A 60 7.74 4.47 -18.82
N ALA A 61 8.46 4.51 -19.95
CA ALA A 61 9.42 3.47 -20.35
C ALA A 61 10.57 3.24 -19.35
N ALA A 62 10.81 4.19 -18.44
CA ALA A 62 11.86 4.16 -17.43
C ALA A 62 11.35 3.98 -16.00
N ILE A 63 10.13 3.44 -15.80
CA ILE A 63 9.67 3.12 -14.45
C ILE A 63 10.62 2.12 -13.78
N LYS A 64 11.02 2.47 -12.57
CA LYS A 64 11.75 1.60 -11.64
C LYS A 64 10.79 1.16 -10.53
N SER A 65 11.10 0.05 -9.88
CA SER A 65 10.28 -0.51 -8.79
C SER A 65 9.94 0.52 -7.70
N HIS A 66 10.88 1.40 -7.32
CA HIS A 66 10.64 2.42 -6.29
C HIS A 66 9.76 3.59 -6.74
N HIS A 67 9.47 3.74 -8.04
CA HIS A 67 8.55 4.76 -8.54
C HIS A 67 7.08 4.32 -8.48
N VAL A 68 6.82 3.01 -8.33
CA VAL A 68 5.47 2.44 -8.37
C VAL A 68 4.53 3.08 -7.35
N LEU A 69 4.96 3.25 -6.10
CA LEU A 69 4.15 3.86 -5.05
C LEU A 69 3.83 5.34 -5.29
N ASN A 70 4.56 6.01 -6.18
CA ASN A 70 4.39 7.44 -6.48
C ASN A 70 3.57 7.68 -7.75
N ILE A 71 3.57 6.72 -8.68
CA ILE A 71 2.94 6.87 -10.00
C ILE A 71 1.50 6.37 -9.98
N PHE A 72 1.24 5.26 -9.28
CA PHE A 72 -0.10 4.69 -9.23
C PHE A 72 -0.92 5.36 -8.12
N THR A 73 -2.21 5.55 -8.42
CA THR A 73 -3.18 6.16 -7.52
C THR A 73 -4.05 5.14 -6.80
N LEU A 74 -4.01 3.88 -7.22
CA LEU A 74 -4.86 2.81 -6.71
C LEU A 74 -4.09 1.49 -6.62
N PHE A 75 -4.32 0.76 -5.54
CA PHE A 75 -3.65 -0.50 -5.24
C PHE A 75 -4.62 -1.52 -4.67
N TYR A 76 -4.46 -2.78 -5.07
CA TYR A 76 -5.03 -3.92 -4.35
C TYR A 76 -4.11 -4.36 -3.22
N VAL A 77 -4.71 -4.73 -2.09
CA VAL A 77 -4.02 -5.29 -0.93
C VAL A 77 -4.09 -6.80 -1.00
N ASN A 78 -2.95 -7.44 -1.28
CA ASN A 78 -2.87 -8.89 -1.27
C ASN A 78 -2.61 -9.39 0.16
N ARG A 79 -3.68 -9.78 0.85
CA ARG A 79 -3.63 -10.33 2.21
C ARG A 79 -2.99 -11.73 2.30
N TYR A 80 -2.75 -12.40 1.17
CA TYR A 80 -2.31 -13.80 1.11
C TYR A 80 -0.81 -13.97 0.81
N THR A 81 -0.16 -12.89 0.39
CA THR A 81 1.27 -12.93 0.01
C THR A 81 2.22 -12.97 1.18
N ASP A 82 1.74 -12.69 2.40
CA ASP A 82 2.57 -12.81 3.60
C ASP A 82 2.54 -14.23 4.14
N HIS A 83 3.03 -15.17 3.32
CA HIS A 83 3.17 -16.58 3.70
C HIS A 83 4.25 -16.80 4.78
N HIS A 84 5.08 -15.77 5.05
CA HIS A 84 6.13 -15.76 6.07
C HIS A 84 5.77 -14.98 7.35
N ALA A 85 4.77 -14.09 7.36
CA ALA A 85 4.28 -13.47 8.61
C ALA A 85 3.43 -14.39 9.50
N PHE A 86 3.37 -15.68 9.19
CA PHE A 86 2.92 -16.68 10.14
C PHE A 86 3.98 -17.02 11.20
N GLU A 87 5.20 -16.46 11.13
CA GLU A 87 6.12 -16.42 12.26
C GLU A 87 5.89 -15.16 13.12
N ILE A 88 4.70 -15.04 13.73
CA ILE A 88 4.67 -14.54 15.10
C ILE A 88 4.63 -15.78 15.98
N ILE A 89 5.83 -16.26 16.34
CA ILE A 89 5.97 -17.17 17.46
C ILE A 89 5.77 -16.32 18.72
N CYS A 90 4.61 -16.53 19.35
CA CYS A 90 4.22 -16.22 20.73
C CYS A 90 4.07 -14.75 21.15
#